data_AF-A0A167QYW0-F1
#
_entry.id   AF-A0A167QYW0-F1
#
_cell.length_a   1.000
_cell.length_b   1.000
_cell.length_c   1.000
_cell.angle_alpha   90.00
_cell.angle_beta   90.00
_cell.angle_gamma   90.00
#
_symmetry.space_group_name_H-M   'P 1'
#
loop_
_entity.id
_entity.type
_entity.pdbx_description
1 polymer ?
#
loop_
_entity_poly.entity_id
_entity_poly.type
_entity_poly.pdbx_seq_one_letter_code
_entity_poly.pdbx_strand_id
1 'polypeptide(L)'
;IGGDPYLSGWATYQTVSGMQAAGVIATVKHYIGNEQEHYRGGGGAYQVYSSNIDDRTMHEVYAWPFAEAVRAGSVLRIYLFSLINQTQACQNSKTLNGILKEELDFQGFIMSDWTAIISGANSVLAGTDMNMPGLMSYSDPEEHDPDTAVYSYWGSNLIEMVYNGSVPETRVDDMVTRIMAAYYQMGQDKNYPAVNFDKSTENTFLDGVEVNMHVNVMGNHGQTIREIGAASTIVLKNTGVLPVDVTKYKHYGIFGSDAGPNPDGPNGCSGRGCDQGTLVMGWGSGTANVRIHVMRWHSGHYTPLSVASESKRPLEWEDWIELDNRFGEWHAIKAARANNAILGPAFLEGAAAGTRLRHIVMTTMHSLVPKR
;
A
#
# COMPACT_ATOMS: atom_id res chain seq x y z
N ILE A 1 12.45 -3.11 -0.68
CA ILE A 1 13.17 -2.79 -1.94
C ILE A 1 14.56 -3.40 -1.92
N GLY A 2 15.38 -3.16 -0.88
CA GLY A 2 16.66 -3.83 -0.67
C GLY A 2 17.56 -3.01 0.24
N GLY A 3 18.77 -3.49 0.54
CA GLY A 3 19.77 -2.74 1.31
C GLY A 3 20.69 -1.87 0.45
N ASP A 4 20.54 -1.90 -0.88
CA ASP A 4 21.34 -1.10 -1.80
C ASP A 4 20.69 0.28 -2.04
N PRO A 5 21.41 1.40 -1.86
CA PRO A 5 20.85 2.74 -1.98
C PRO A 5 20.45 3.09 -3.43
N TYR A 6 21.18 2.57 -4.43
CA TYR A 6 20.88 2.85 -5.83
C TYR A 6 19.58 2.18 -6.27
N LEU A 7 19.43 0.87 -6.01
CA LEU A 7 18.21 0.11 -6.29
C LEU A 7 17.02 0.70 -5.53
N SER A 8 17.24 1.10 -4.27
CA SER A 8 16.22 1.75 -3.45
C SER A 8 15.79 3.10 -4.02
N GLY A 9 16.74 3.95 -4.43
CA GLY A 9 16.44 5.23 -5.06
C GLY A 9 15.68 5.08 -6.37
N TRP A 10 16.11 4.15 -7.24
CA TRP A 10 15.42 3.91 -8.51
C TRP A 10 13.97 3.45 -8.31
N ALA A 11 13.75 2.46 -7.42
CA ALA A 11 12.40 1.98 -7.14
C ALA A 11 11.52 3.07 -6.49
N THR A 12 12.10 3.89 -5.61
CA THR A 12 11.42 5.04 -5.02
C THR A 12 10.99 6.04 -6.10
N TYR A 13 11.89 6.43 -6.99
CA TYR A 13 11.58 7.35 -8.10
C TYR A 13 10.41 6.84 -8.95
N GLN A 14 10.47 5.57 -9.36
CA GLN A 14 9.43 4.96 -10.20
C GLN A 14 8.08 4.86 -9.48
N THR A 15 8.10 4.46 -8.20
CA THR A 15 6.89 4.32 -7.39
C THR A 15 6.22 5.67 -7.15
N VAL A 16 7.00 6.68 -6.76
CA VAL A 16 6.51 8.06 -6.59
C VAL A 16 5.91 8.58 -7.90
N SER A 17 6.65 8.46 -9.01
CA SER A 17 6.20 8.96 -10.30
C SER A 17 4.87 8.32 -10.72
N GLY A 18 4.72 7.01 -10.51
CA GLY A 18 3.47 6.30 -10.80
C GLY A 18 2.31 6.73 -9.92
N MET A 19 2.53 6.88 -8.61
CA MET A 19 1.49 7.35 -7.66
C MET A 19 1.04 8.77 -7.98
N GLN A 20 1.97 9.68 -8.25
CA GLN A 20 1.67 11.08 -8.53
C GLN A 20 1.05 11.29 -9.90
N ALA A 21 1.38 10.45 -10.89
CA ALA A 21 0.70 10.45 -12.18
C ALA A 21 -0.80 10.11 -12.07
N ALA A 22 -1.22 9.44 -11.00
CA ALA A 22 -2.63 9.17 -10.69
C ALA A 22 -3.32 10.32 -9.92
N GLY A 23 -2.63 11.45 -9.68
CA GLY A 23 -3.19 12.62 -8.99
C GLY A 23 -3.20 12.53 -7.46
N VAL A 24 -2.48 11.56 -6.87
CA VAL A 24 -2.37 11.39 -5.41
C VAL A 24 -0.98 11.80 -4.94
N ILE A 25 -0.92 12.60 -3.88
CA ILE A 25 0.33 12.99 -3.23
C ILE A 25 1.05 11.74 -2.70
N ALA A 26 2.19 11.40 -3.29
CA ALA A 26 3.03 10.31 -2.80
C ALA A 26 3.80 10.76 -1.56
N THR A 27 4.10 9.82 -0.68
CA THR A 27 4.73 10.11 0.61
C THR A 27 5.85 9.10 0.86
N VAL A 28 7.12 9.53 0.74
CA VAL A 28 8.27 8.66 1.02
C VAL A 28 8.63 8.72 2.50
N LYS A 29 8.89 7.55 3.09
CA LYS A 29 9.09 7.35 4.52
C LYS A 29 10.00 6.12 4.76
N HIS A 30 10.66 5.98 5.89
CA HIS A 30 10.71 6.86 7.06
C HIS A 30 12.01 7.68 7.02
N TYR A 31 11.92 9.02 6.92
CA TYR A 31 13.10 9.89 6.88
C TYR A 31 13.53 10.31 8.29
N ILE A 32 14.64 9.84 8.88
CA ILE A 32 15.65 8.92 8.35
C ILE A 32 16.31 8.14 9.48
N GLY A 33 16.86 6.96 9.20
CA GLY A 33 17.57 6.17 10.20
C GLY A 33 16.65 5.36 11.13
N ASN A 34 15.39 5.13 10.75
CA ASN A 34 14.54 4.14 11.44
C ASN A 34 14.80 2.72 10.93
N GLU A 35 16.00 2.20 11.22
CA GLU A 35 16.45 0.90 10.71
C GLU A 35 16.09 -0.27 11.65
N GLN A 36 15.47 0.01 12.79
CA GLN A 36 14.99 -1.01 13.73
C GLN A 36 13.73 -0.59 14.48
N GLU A 37 12.90 -1.57 14.84
CA GLU A 37 11.67 -1.32 15.61
C GLU A 37 11.90 -1.32 17.13
N HIS A 38 12.90 -2.06 17.61
CA HIS A 38 13.24 -2.09 19.03
C HIS A 38 13.67 -0.71 19.50
N TYR A 39 13.00 -0.18 20.52
CA TYR A 39 13.23 1.17 21.07
C TYR A 39 13.01 2.30 20.06
N ARG A 40 12.21 2.09 19.00
CA ARG A 40 11.89 3.17 18.05
C ARG A 40 11.18 4.35 18.71
N GLY A 41 10.49 4.13 19.84
CA GLY A 41 9.69 5.09 20.59
C GLY A 41 8.18 4.91 20.39
N GLY A 42 7.38 5.89 20.81
CA GLY A 42 5.91 5.83 20.84
C GLY A 42 5.33 5.68 22.26
N GLY A 43 4.09 6.14 22.45
CA GLY A 43 3.39 6.36 23.74
C GLY A 43 3.65 5.30 24.82
N GLY A 44 4.69 5.54 25.64
CA GLY A 44 5.10 4.69 26.77
C GLY A 44 6.52 4.13 26.73
N ALA A 45 7.28 4.27 25.65
CA ALA A 45 8.66 3.79 25.57
C ALA A 45 9.63 4.74 26.31
N TYR A 46 10.12 4.33 27.49
CA TYR A 46 11.10 5.10 28.28
C TYR A 46 12.51 5.14 27.66
N GLN A 47 12.79 4.25 26.69
CA GLN A 47 14.06 4.21 25.99
C GLN A 47 13.81 4.34 24.50
N VAL A 48 14.42 5.37 23.91
CA VAL A 48 14.38 5.65 22.48
C VAL A 48 15.81 5.55 21.97
N TYR A 49 16.06 4.76 20.91
CA TYR A 49 17.41 4.67 20.36
C TYR A 49 17.78 5.92 19.55
N SER A 50 19.09 6.14 19.44
CA SER A 50 19.66 7.13 18.52
C SER A 50 20.42 6.44 17.40
N SER A 51 20.02 6.69 16.17
CA SER A 51 20.82 6.37 14.99
C SER A 51 21.92 7.41 14.87
N ASN A 52 23.15 7.00 15.19
CA ASN A 52 24.31 7.86 15.09
C ASN A 52 25.03 7.60 13.76
N ILE A 53 24.84 8.50 12.80
CA ILE A 53 25.25 8.31 11.40
C ILE A 53 26.23 9.44 11.05
N ASP A 54 27.42 9.10 10.56
CA ASP A 54 28.38 10.08 10.07
C ASP A 54 27.90 10.71 8.75
N ASP A 55 28.41 11.90 8.44
CA ASP A 55 27.95 12.71 7.32
C ASP A 55 28.10 11.99 5.97
N ARG A 56 29.23 11.28 5.75
CA ARG A 56 29.45 10.57 4.49
C ARG A 56 28.46 9.42 4.33
N THR A 57 28.29 8.61 5.37
CA THR A 57 27.32 7.50 5.35
C THR A 57 25.88 8.00 5.18
N MET A 58 25.54 9.14 5.77
CA MET A 58 24.24 9.79 5.57
C MET A 58 23.98 10.07 4.09
N HIS A 59 24.92 10.73 3.40
CA HIS A 59 24.73 11.14 2.00
C HIS A 59 24.85 9.97 1.01
N GLU A 60 25.82 9.08 1.18
CA GLU A 60 26.11 8.02 0.21
C GLU A 60 25.15 6.81 0.33
N VAL A 61 24.51 6.62 1.50
CA VAL A 61 23.68 5.43 1.76
C VAL A 61 22.24 5.83 2.09
N TYR A 62 22.03 6.51 3.21
CA TYR A 62 20.67 6.63 3.76
C TYR A 62 19.84 7.73 3.07
N ALA A 63 20.44 8.87 2.73
CA ALA A 63 19.75 10.00 2.11
C ALA A 63 19.57 9.80 0.60
N TRP A 64 20.39 8.95 -0.04
CA TRP A 64 20.37 8.74 -1.48
C TRP A 64 18.99 8.37 -2.04
N PRO A 65 18.23 7.41 -1.46
CA PRO A 65 16.89 7.10 -1.95
C PRO A 65 15.90 8.27 -1.80
N PHE A 66 16.12 9.15 -0.83
CA PHE A 66 15.29 10.34 -0.63
C PHE A 66 15.66 11.46 -1.59
N ALA A 67 16.92 11.59 -2.00
CA ALA A 67 17.30 12.48 -3.09
C ALA A 67 16.56 12.11 -4.39
N GLU A 68 16.44 10.81 -4.69
CA GLU A 68 15.62 10.34 -5.82
C GLU A 68 14.12 10.61 -5.64
N ALA A 69 13.61 10.56 -4.40
CA ALA A 69 12.24 10.96 -4.08
C ALA A 69 11.99 12.45 -4.34
N VAL A 70 12.92 13.32 -3.92
CA VAL A 70 12.87 14.76 -4.20
C VAL A 70 12.91 15.00 -5.71
N ARG A 71 13.81 14.31 -6.43
CA ARG A 71 13.92 14.39 -7.89
C ARG A 71 12.65 13.95 -8.63
N ALA A 72 11.92 12.97 -8.09
CA ALA A 72 10.61 12.54 -8.61
C ALA A 72 9.47 13.55 -8.33
N GLY A 73 9.75 14.61 -7.58
CA GLY A 73 8.76 15.60 -7.16
C GLY A 73 7.81 15.07 -6.09
N SER A 74 8.21 14.08 -5.27
CA SER A 74 7.39 13.56 -4.17
C SER A 74 7.06 14.64 -3.13
N VAL A 75 6.03 14.39 -2.31
CA VAL A 75 5.99 14.90 -0.93
C VAL A 75 6.67 13.87 -0.01
N LEU A 76 7.25 14.32 1.10
CA LEU A 76 7.98 13.47 2.04
C LEU A 76 7.28 13.43 3.39
N ARG A 77 7.14 12.23 3.97
CA ARG A 77 6.75 12.07 5.37
C ARG A 77 7.96 11.70 6.18
N ILE A 78 8.12 12.47 7.25
CA ILE A 78 9.18 12.31 8.21
C ILE A 78 8.58 11.58 9.39
N TYR A 79 8.91 10.31 9.46
CA TYR A 79 8.91 9.65 10.76
C TYR A 79 10.16 10.08 11.49
N LEU A 80 10.14 10.19 12.80
CA LEU A 80 10.78 9.18 13.63
C LEU A 80 10.51 9.58 15.07
N PHE A 81 10.01 8.67 15.90
CA PHE A 81 10.22 8.85 17.34
C PHE A 81 11.70 8.73 17.71
N SER A 82 12.48 7.95 16.94
CA SER A 82 13.90 7.76 17.19
C SER A 82 14.71 9.03 17.00
N LEU A 83 15.88 9.03 17.63
CA LEU A 83 16.81 10.13 17.58
C LEU A 83 17.78 9.91 16.43
N ILE A 84 18.26 11.01 15.85
CA ILE A 84 19.37 11.02 14.90
C ILE A 84 20.44 11.88 15.53
N ASN A 85 21.61 11.30 15.81
CA ASN A 85 22.68 11.98 16.55
C ASN A 85 22.16 12.69 17.83
N GLN A 86 21.36 11.97 18.63
CA GLN A 86 20.74 12.42 19.90
C GLN A 86 19.65 13.51 19.79
N THR A 87 19.23 13.89 18.59
CA THR A 87 18.11 14.82 18.38
C THR A 87 16.94 14.11 17.73
N GLN A 88 15.73 14.26 18.29
CA GLN A 88 14.53 13.62 17.74
C GLN A 88 14.28 14.10 16.31
N ALA A 89 13.95 13.17 15.42
CA ALA A 89 13.99 13.42 13.99
C ALA A 89 13.01 14.51 13.51
N CYS A 90 11.80 14.60 14.07
CA CYS A 90 10.83 15.65 13.72
C CYS A 90 11.25 17.05 14.24
N GLN A 91 12.34 17.16 14.99
CA GLN A 91 12.95 18.42 15.41
C GLN A 91 14.45 18.48 15.13
N ASN A 92 14.96 17.67 14.19
CA ASN A 92 16.38 17.65 13.84
C ASN A 92 16.67 18.60 12.67
N SER A 93 17.07 19.83 12.99
CA SER A 93 17.32 20.86 11.97
C SER A 93 18.40 20.49 10.96
N LYS A 94 19.40 19.67 11.33
CA LYS A 94 20.46 19.25 10.40
C LYS A 94 19.91 18.36 9.30
N THR A 95 19.05 17.39 9.63
CA THR A 95 18.46 16.52 8.60
C THR A 95 17.32 17.20 7.87
N LEU A 96 16.46 17.95 8.58
CA LEU A 96 15.27 18.56 8.00
C LEU A 96 15.57 19.83 7.20
N ASN A 97 16.16 20.84 7.83
CA ASN A 97 16.51 22.08 7.15
C ASN A 97 17.79 21.88 6.31
N GLY A 98 18.88 21.41 6.94
CA GLY A 98 20.19 21.36 6.30
C GLY A 98 20.28 20.40 5.10
N ILE A 99 19.94 19.13 5.29
CA ILE A 99 20.04 18.14 4.21
C ILE A 99 18.81 18.21 3.31
N LEU A 100 17.61 18.10 3.88
CA LEU A 100 16.43 17.90 3.04
C LEU A 100 15.95 19.18 2.34
N LYS A 101 15.71 20.27 3.09
CA LYS A 101 15.21 21.52 2.50
C LYS A 101 16.29 22.33 1.79
N GLU A 102 17.50 22.41 2.32
CA GLU A 102 18.59 23.24 1.78
C GLU A 102 19.42 22.50 0.72
N GLU A 103 20.04 21.36 1.07
CA GLU A 103 20.95 20.65 0.13
C GLU A 103 20.20 19.96 -1.01
N LEU A 104 19.12 19.24 -0.69
CA LEU A 104 18.31 18.52 -1.69
C LEU A 104 17.24 19.42 -2.33
N ASP A 105 17.10 20.67 -1.88
CA ASP A 105 16.10 21.63 -2.38
C ASP A 105 14.66 21.10 -2.35
N PHE A 106 14.29 20.38 -1.30
CA PHE A 106 12.96 19.79 -1.18
C PHE A 106 11.88 20.87 -1.09
N GLN A 107 10.97 20.92 -2.07
CA GLN A 107 9.89 21.91 -2.17
C GLN A 107 8.55 21.46 -1.58
N GLY A 108 8.40 20.16 -1.27
CA GLY A 108 7.18 19.65 -0.64
C GLY A 108 7.11 20.01 0.85
N PHE A 109 6.15 19.41 1.54
CA PHE A 109 6.00 19.56 2.99
C PHE A 109 6.47 18.31 3.74
N ILE A 110 6.87 18.53 4.98
CA ILE A 110 7.31 17.53 5.95
C ILE A 110 6.17 17.25 6.92
N MET A 111 5.64 16.03 6.94
CA MET A 111 4.68 15.61 7.96
C MET A 111 5.29 14.65 8.97
N SER A 112 4.90 14.72 10.24
CA SER A 112 5.29 13.73 11.24
C SER A 112 4.68 12.36 10.93
N ASP A 113 5.28 11.29 11.45
CA ASP A 113 4.50 10.07 11.67
C ASP A 113 3.59 10.25 12.88
N TRP A 114 2.69 9.29 13.07
CA TRP A 114 1.67 9.40 14.10
C TRP A 114 2.28 9.55 15.49
N THR A 115 1.90 10.66 16.15
CA THR A 115 2.29 11.06 17.51
C THR A 115 3.78 11.32 17.71
N ALA A 116 4.56 11.46 16.62
CA ALA A 116 6.02 11.63 16.69
C ALA A 116 6.46 13.06 17.05
N ILE A 117 5.56 14.05 17.03
CA ILE A 117 5.86 15.40 17.52
C ILE A 117 5.86 15.38 19.05
N ILE A 118 6.97 15.82 19.65
CA ILE A 118 7.14 15.91 21.11
C ILE A 118 7.51 17.32 21.57
N SER A 119 7.38 18.31 20.70
CA SER A 119 7.72 19.70 20.99
C SER A 119 6.93 20.68 20.13
N GLY A 120 6.68 21.88 20.66
CA GLY A 120 6.04 22.99 19.96
C GLY A 120 6.99 23.70 18.99
N ALA A 121 7.42 24.92 19.34
CA ALA A 121 8.25 25.78 18.47
C ALA A 121 9.52 25.10 17.93
N ASN A 122 10.14 24.19 18.69
CA ASN A 122 11.34 23.48 18.23
C ASN A 122 11.09 22.63 16.98
N SER A 123 9.98 21.88 16.90
CA SER A 123 9.67 21.06 15.74
C SER A 123 9.31 21.91 14.51
N VAL A 124 8.59 23.01 14.75
CA VAL A 124 8.23 24.03 13.76
C VAL A 124 9.48 24.67 13.12
N LEU A 125 10.38 25.19 13.96
CA LEU A 125 11.59 25.90 13.52
C LEU A 125 12.64 24.95 12.94
N ALA A 126 12.66 23.69 13.38
CA ALA A 126 13.55 22.67 12.83
C ALA A 126 13.16 22.19 11.43
N GLY A 127 11.96 22.52 10.94
CA GLY A 127 11.57 22.30 9.55
C GLY A 127 10.31 21.46 9.34
N THR A 128 9.68 20.92 10.38
CA THR A 128 8.42 20.17 10.22
C THR A 128 7.29 21.09 9.79
N ASP A 129 6.41 20.62 8.89
CA ASP A 129 5.33 21.40 8.29
C ASP A 129 3.93 20.91 8.68
N MET A 130 3.77 19.66 9.11
CA MET A 130 2.47 19.07 9.47
C MET A 130 2.57 18.09 10.63
N ASN A 131 1.81 18.33 11.70
CA ASN A 131 1.68 17.45 12.86
C ASN A 131 0.57 16.41 12.63
N MET A 132 0.94 15.13 12.67
CA MET A 132 0.04 14.00 12.48
C MET A 132 0.04 13.05 13.69
N PRO A 133 -1.13 12.55 14.13
CA PRO A 133 -2.48 12.91 13.65
C PRO A 133 -3.01 14.20 14.31
N GLY A 134 -2.15 14.98 14.98
CA GLY A 134 -2.50 16.23 15.65
C GLY A 134 -2.47 16.14 17.18
N LEU A 135 -2.65 14.95 17.76
CA LEU A 135 -2.65 14.69 19.20
C LEU A 135 -1.26 14.40 19.79
N MET A 136 -1.06 14.68 21.08
CA MET A 136 0.21 14.39 21.79
C MET A 136 0.40 12.90 22.10
N SER A 137 -0.68 12.17 22.43
CA SER A 137 -0.67 10.75 22.80
C SER A 137 -1.97 10.07 22.38
N TYR A 138 -1.93 8.79 21.95
CA TYR A 138 -3.12 8.02 21.57
C TYR A 138 -4.18 7.88 22.68
N SER A 139 -3.82 8.19 23.93
CA SER A 139 -4.75 8.27 25.07
C SER A 139 -5.55 9.57 25.12
N ASP A 140 -5.15 10.58 24.36
CA ASP A 140 -5.74 11.91 24.41
C ASP A 140 -7.06 11.94 23.62
N PRO A 141 -7.99 12.83 23.99
CA PRO A 141 -9.20 13.06 23.22
C PRO A 141 -8.88 13.46 21.78
N GLU A 142 -9.70 12.99 20.84
CA GLU A 142 -9.62 13.46 19.46
C GLU A 142 -10.24 14.85 19.36
N GLU A 143 -9.43 15.85 19.03
CA GLU A 143 -9.84 17.25 18.88
C GLU A 143 -9.77 17.63 17.40
N HIS A 144 -10.93 17.78 16.76
CA HIS A 144 -11.01 18.07 15.32
C HIS A 144 -10.87 19.57 14.99
N ASP A 145 -11.09 20.45 15.97
CA ASP A 145 -10.96 21.90 15.79
C ASP A 145 -9.57 22.36 16.24
N PRO A 146 -8.67 22.73 15.31
CA PRO A 146 -7.31 23.13 15.64
C PRO A 146 -7.25 24.41 16.47
N ASP A 147 -8.25 25.29 16.40
CA ASP A 147 -8.28 26.55 17.16
C ASP A 147 -8.48 26.32 18.66
N THR A 148 -9.09 25.18 19.01
CA THR A 148 -9.40 24.79 20.39
C THR A 148 -8.65 23.56 20.86
N ALA A 149 -7.87 22.92 19.97
CA ALA A 149 -7.12 21.72 20.30
C ALA A 149 -6.01 22.03 21.31
N VAL A 150 -6.16 21.56 22.55
CA VAL A 150 -5.22 21.75 23.66
C VAL A 150 -4.36 20.51 23.90
N TYR A 151 -4.80 19.33 23.45
CA TYR A 151 -4.04 18.08 23.49
C TYR A 151 -3.18 17.91 22.23
N SER A 152 -2.60 19.01 21.76
CA SER A 152 -1.67 19.07 20.64
C SER A 152 -0.43 19.89 21.01
N TYR A 153 0.76 19.45 20.59
CA TYR A 153 1.94 20.32 20.66
C TYR A 153 1.80 21.55 19.75
N TRP A 154 0.92 21.48 18.75
CA TRP A 154 0.55 22.56 17.84
C TRP A 154 -0.91 22.95 18.15
N GLY A 155 -1.83 22.91 17.18
CA GLY A 155 -3.22 23.34 17.41
C GLY A 155 -3.25 24.77 17.96
N SER A 156 -4.00 24.97 19.05
CA SER A 156 -4.08 26.27 19.75
C SER A 156 -2.71 26.79 20.21
N ASN A 157 -1.77 25.90 20.56
CA ASN A 157 -0.42 26.28 20.99
C ASN A 157 0.39 26.90 19.83
N LEU A 158 0.19 26.48 18.57
CA LEU A 158 0.89 27.08 17.43
C LEU A 158 0.43 28.52 17.20
N ILE A 159 -0.87 28.79 17.38
CA ILE A 159 -1.45 30.13 17.31
C ILE A 159 -0.81 31.03 18.38
N GLU A 160 -0.71 30.55 19.63
CA GLU A 160 -0.06 31.29 20.71
C GLU A 160 1.42 31.57 20.44
N MET A 161 2.15 30.60 19.89
CA MET A 161 3.57 30.75 19.52
C MET A 161 3.79 31.83 18.46
N VAL A 162 2.84 32.03 17.54
CA VAL A 162 2.90 33.14 16.58
C VAL A 162 2.62 34.47 17.29
N TYR A 163 1.55 34.54 18.10
CA TYR A 163 1.21 35.77 18.82
C TYR A 163 2.29 36.24 19.80
N ASN A 164 2.97 35.30 20.47
CA ASN A 164 4.03 35.62 21.42
C ASN A 164 5.42 35.79 20.76
N GLY A 165 5.53 35.59 19.45
CA GLY A 165 6.75 35.79 18.67
C GLY A 165 7.77 34.63 18.73
N SER A 166 7.46 33.51 19.37
CA SER A 166 8.34 32.33 19.40
C SER A 166 8.44 31.65 18.04
N VAL A 167 7.41 31.75 17.21
CA VAL A 167 7.39 31.27 15.83
C VAL A 167 7.05 32.46 14.91
N PRO A 168 7.91 32.81 13.94
CA PRO A 168 7.57 33.84 12.95
C PRO A 168 6.36 33.42 12.10
N GLU A 169 5.46 34.35 11.82
CA GLU A 169 4.31 34.11 10.92
C GLU A 169 4.76 33.59 9.54
N THR A 170 5.87 34.13 9.03
CA THR A 170 6.50 33.68 7.77
C THR A 170 6.89 32.20 7.77
N ARG A 171 7.17 31.61 8.94
CA ARG A 171 7.44 30.18 9.06
C ARG A 171 6.16 29.38 8.86
N VAL A 172 5.04 29.83 9.41
CA VAL A 172 3.72 29.19 9.22
C VAL A 172 3.27 29.34 7.77
N ASP A 173 3.47 30.51 7.16
CA ASP A 173 3.20 30.73 5.74
C ASP A 173 3.95 29.73 4.85
N ASP A 174 5.23 29.45 5.13
CA ASP A 174 6.01 28.44 4.40
C ASP A 174 5.41 27.02 4.56
N MET A 175 4.98 26.63 5.77
CA MET A 175 4.33 25.32 5.98
C MET A 175 3.08 25.18 5.12
N VAL A 176 2.18 26.17 5.20
CA VAL A 176 0.93 26.19 4.46
C VAL A 176 1.20 26.22 2.96
N THR A 177 2.16 27.03 2.52
CA THR A 177 2.56 27.13 1.11
C THR A 177 3.02 25.77 0.58
N ARG A 178 3.87 25.04 1.31
CA ARG A 178 4.35 23.71 0.90
C ARG A 178 3.24 22.68 0.82
N ILE A 179 2.31 22.70 1.78
CA ILE A 179 1.14 21.81 1.80
C ILE A 179 0.24 22.09 0.60
N MET A 180 -0.11 23.36 0.40
CA MET A 180 -1.01 23.76 -0.69
C MET A 180 -0.35 23.61 -2.05
N ALA A 181 0.96 23.86 -2.18
CA ALA A 181 1.70 23.65 -3.42
C ALA A 181 1.60 22.19 -3.86
N ALA A 182 1.77 21.22 -2.95
CA ALA A 182 1.61 19.81 -3.29
C ALA A 182 0.17 19.46 -3.69
N TYR A 183 -0.83 20.00 -2.98
CA TYR A 183 -2.25 19.85 -3.32
C TYR A 183 -2.56 20.32 -4.75
N TYR A 184 -2.09 21.52 -5.12
CA TYR A 184 -2.27 22.06 -6.47
C TYR A 184 -1.42 21.35 -7.53
N GLN A 185 -0.19 20.93 -7.19
CA GLN A 185 0.70 20.21 -8.11
C GLN A 185 0.05 18.89 -8.57
N MET A 186 -0.66 18.21 -7.68
CA MET A 186 -1.39 16.98 -7.98
C MET A 186 -2.78 17.21 -8.60
N GLY A 187 -3.18 18.47 -8.77
CA GLY A 187 -4.50 18.83 -9.34
C GLY A 187 -5.67 18.47 -8.43
N GLN A 188 -5.45 18.34 -7.12
CA GLN A 188 -6.49 17.94 -6.18
C GLN A 188 -7.52 19.05 -5.91
N ASP A 189 -7.25 20.27 -6.39
CA ASP A 189 -8.20 21.38 -6.45
C ASP A 189 -9.31 21.18 -7.48
N LYS A 190 -9.17 20.20 -8.39
CA LYS A 190 -10.07 19.99 -9.53
C LYS A 190 -10.73 18.62 -9.46
N ASN A 191 -11.99 18.59 -9.03
CA ASN A 191 -12.82 17.38 -9.04
C ASN A 191 -12.21 16.19 -8.28
N TYR A 192 -11.38 16.43 -7.26
CA TYR A 192 -10.85 15.37 -6.43
C TYR A 192 -11.98 14.73 -5.60
N PRO A 193 -12.08 13.39 -5.56
CA PRO A 193 -13.20 12.72 -4.92
C PRO A 193 -13.21 12.96 -3.40
N ALA A 194 -14.41 13.11 -2.85
CA ALA A 194 -14.60 13.11 -1.40
C ALA A 194 -14.23 11.75 -0.80
N VAL A 195 -13.85 11.76 0.49
CA VAL A 195 -13.61 10.53 1.27
C VAL A 195 -14.90 9.70 1.29
N ASN A 196 -14.77 8.40 1.00
CA ASN A 196 -15.91 7.49 0.82
C ASN A 196 -15.80 6.19 1.64
N PHE A 197 -14.85 6.15 2.58
CA PHE A 197 -14.62 5.04 3.49
C PHE A 197 -14.16 5.56 4.85
N ASP A 198 -14.30 4.72 5.87
CA ASP A 198 -13.82 4.98 7.23
C ASP A 198 -12.79 3.93 7.64
N LYS A 199 -11.69 4.37 8.27
CA LYS A 199 -10.59 3.48 8.68
C LYS A 199 -10.90 2.67 9.94
N SER A 200 -11.83 3.14 10.77
CA SER A 200 -12.13 2.62 12.10
C SER A 200 -13.21 1.54 12.09
N THR A 201 -14.02 1.49 11.02
CA THR A 201 -15.13 0.55 10.90
C THR A 201 -15.39 0.16 9.45
N GLU A 202 -15.82 -1.09 9.23
CA GLU A 202 -16.30 -1.58 7.93
C GLU A 202 -17.83 -1.39 7.78
N ASN A 203 -18.52 -0.91 8.81
CA ASN A 203 -19.97 -0.68 8.76
C ASN A 203 -20.30 0.47 7.81
N THR A 204 -21.41 0.35 7.07
CA THR A 204 -21.93 1.45 6.23
C THR A 204 -22.24 2.70 7.06
N PHE A 205 -22.77 2.52 8.28
CA PHE A 205 -23.18 3.61 9.16
C PHE A 205 -22.46 3.58 10.50
N LEU A 206 -22.11 4.76 11.01
CA LEU A 206 -21.64 5.00 12.38
C LEU A 206 -22.50 6.14 12.96
N ASP A 207 -23.14 5.91 14.10
CA ASP A 207 -24.03 6.86 14.79
C ASP A 207 -25.10 7.53 13.88
N GLY A 208 -25.62 6.74 12.92
CA GLY A 208 -26.65 7.19 11.98
C GLY A 208 -26.14 7.97 10.77
N VAL A 209 -24.82 8.19 10.67
CA VAL A 209 -24.16 8.84 9.52
C VAL A 209 -23.56 7.77 8.61
N GLU A 210 -23.74 7.91 7.29
CA GLU A 210 -23.09 7.03 6.31
C GLU A 210 -21.59 7.36 6.25
N VAL A 211 -20.74 6.39 6.57
CA VAL A 211 -19.28 6.54 6.63
C VAL A 211 -18.53 5.64 5.63
N ASN A 212 -19.19 4.60 5.10
CA ASN A 212 -18.62 3.72 4.08
C ASN A 212 -19.58 3.53 2.90
N MET A 213 -19.13 3.96 1.71
CA MET A 213 -19.86 3.80 0.44
C MET A 213 -19.51 2.51 -0.31
N HIS A 214 -18.50 1.76 0.15
CA HIS A 214 -18.07 0.47 -0.43
C HIS A 214 -17.69 0.53 -1.92
N VAL A 215 -17.05 1.64 -2.33
CA VAL A 215 -16.64 1.87 -3.72
C VAL A 215 -15.59 0.85 -4.16
N ASN A 216 -15.84 0.16 -5.27
CA ASN A 216 -14.86 -0.75 -5.86
C ASN A 216 -13.78 0.03 -6.64
N VAL A 217 -12.57 0.10 -6.09
CA VAL A 217 -11.42 0.80 -6.68
C VAL A 217 -10.36 -0.14 -7.29
N MET A 218 -10.68 -1.43 -7.46
CA MET A 218 -9.68 -2.43 -7.84
C MET A 218 -9.31 -2.43 -9.33
N GLY A 219 -10.20 -1.95 -10.20
CA GLY A 219 -10.00 -1.98 -11.65
C GLY A 219 -9.48 -3.34 -12.14
N ASN A 220 -8.43 -3.32 -12.96
CA ASN A 220 -7.69 -4.51 -13.42
C ASN A 220 -6.36 -4.73 -12.65
N HIS A 221 -6.16 -4.10 -11.48
CA HIS A 221 -4.88 -4.13 -10.76
C HIS A 221 -4.39 -5.54 -10.40
N GLY A 222 -5.30 -6.52 -10.30
CA GLY A 222 -4.95 -7.92 -10.07
C GLY A 222 -4.02 -8.53 -11.13
N GLN A 223 -4.06 -8.04 -12.38
CA GLN A 223 -3.16 -8.48 -13.44
C GLN A 223 -1.72 -8.03 -13.15
N THR A 224 -1.54 -6.73 -12.85
CA THR A 224 -0.25 -6.15 -12.48
C THR A 224 0.31 -6.78 -11.20
N ILE A 225 -0.53 -7.01 -10.18
CA ILE A 225 -0.11 -7.68 -8.94
C ILE A 225 0.41 -9.10 -9.24
N ARG A 226 -0.30 -9.86 -10.08
CA ARG A 226 0.12 -11.21 -10.47
C ARG A 226 1.43 -11.20 -11.27
N GLU A 227 1.57 -10.25 -12.20
CA GLU A 227 2.79 -10.09 -13.00
C GLU A 227 3.99 -9.74 -12.11
N ILE A 228 3.85 -8.77 -11.21
CA ILE A 228 4.88 -8.40 -10.24
C ILE A 228 5.23 -9.59 -9.35
N GLY A 229 4.24 -10.30 -8.80
CA GLY A 229 4.49 -11.46 -7.95
C GLY A 229 5.26 -12.59 -8.65
N ALA A 230 4.96 -12.83 -9.93
CA ALA A 230 5.72 -13.78 -10.74
C ALA A 230 7.15 -13.28 -11.02
N ALA A 231 7.31 -12.01 -11.44
CA ALA A 231 8.60 -11.42 -11.77
C ALA A 231 9.51 -11.20 -10.56
N SER A 232 8.95 -11.05 -9.35
CA SER A 232 9.70 -10.91 -8.11
C SER A 232 10.17 -12.23 -7.50
N THR A 233 9.79 -13.37 -8.08
CA THR A 233 10.20 -14.69 -7.58
C THR A 233 11.64 -15.00 -8.00
N ILE A 234 12.53 -15.18 -7.02
CA ILE A 234 13.94 -15.44 -7.27
C ILE A 234 14.21 -16.95 -7.27
N VAL A 235 14.64 -17.50 -8.40
CA VAL A 235 15.10 -18.90 -8.48
C VAL A 235 16.51 -19.00 -7.93
N LEU A 236 16.64 -19.32 -6.64
CA LEU A 236 17.94 -19.44 -5.95
C LEU A 236 18.75 -20.67 -6.38
N LYS A 237 18.06 -21.76 -6.77
CA LYS A 237 18.69 -23.02 -7.19
C LYS A 237 17.80 -23.75 -8.20
N ASN A 238 18.39 -24.21 -9.30
CA ASN A 238 17.72 -25.10 -10.25
C ASN A 238 18.72 -26.12 -10.81
N THR A 239 18.48 -27.41 -10.54
CA THR A 239 19.30 -28.52 -11.05
C THR A 239 18.62 -29.27 -12.20
N GLY A 240 17.75 -28.57 -12.96
CA GLY A 240 16.97 -29.15 -14.06
C GLY A 240 15.56 -29.60 -13.69
N VAL A 241 15.02 -29.14 -12.55
CA VAL A 241 13.65 -29.46 -12.09
C VAL A 241 12.65 -28.42 -12.61
N LEU A 242 13.08 -27.16 -12.75
CA LEU A 242 12.26 -26.08 -13.29
C LEU A 242 12.61 -25.81 -14.77
N PRO A 243 11.62 -25.49 -15.62
CA PRO A 243 10.18 -25.45 -15.31
C PRO A 243 9.56 -26.85 -15.13
N VAL A 244 8.56 -26.97 -14.27
CA VAL A 244 7.86 -28.24 -14.04
C VAL A 244 6.99 -28.59 -15.25
N ASP A 245 7.27 -29.72 -15.89
CA ASP A 245 6.35 -30.32 -16.86
C ASP A 245 5.23 -31.07 -16.13
N VAL A 246 4.06 -30.43 -16.05
CA VAL A 246 2.89 -30.98 -15.36
C VAL A 246 2.28 -32.21 -16.05
N THR A 247 2.74 -32.58 -17.25
CA THR A 247 2.29 -33.79 -17.95
C THR A 247 3.15 -35.00 -17.62
N LYS A 248 4.36 -34.78 -17.11
CA LYS A 248 5.35 -35.84 -16.84
C LYS A 248 5.06 -36.62 -15.56
N TYR A 249 4.45 -36.00 -14.57
CA TYR A 249 4.21 -36.61 -13.26
C TYR A 249 2.73 -36.98 -13.07
N LYS A 250 2.49 -38.14 -12.47
CA LYS A 250 1.13 -38.64 -12.18
C LYS A 250 0.55 -38.06 -10.89
N HIS A 251 1.41 -37.62 -9.97
CA HIS A 251 1.03 -37.15 -8.66
C HIS A 251 1.87 -35.92 -8.29
N TYR A 252 1.21 -34.95 -7.67
CA TYR A 252 1.81 -33.73 -7.14
C TYR A 252 1.52 -33.67 -5.65
N GLY A 253 2.56 -33.46 -4.85
CA GLY A 253 2.43 -33.19 -3.42
C GLY A 253 2.78 -31.74 -3.16
N ILE A 254 1.91 -31.04 -2.42
CA ILE A 254 2.14 -29.70 -1.91
C ILE A 254 2.19 -29.82 -0.39
N PHE A 255 3.25 -29.32 0.24
CA PHE A 255 3.52 -29.55 1.66
C PHE A 255 3.87 -28.24 2.36
N GLY A 256 3.48 -28.13 3.64
CA GLY A 256 3.74 -26.96 4.50
C GLY A 256 2.49 -26.15 4.79
N SER A 257 2.43 -25.54 5.98
CA SER A 257 1.33 -24.66 6.40
C SER A 257 1.21 -23.42 5.49
N ASP A 258 2.34 -22.92 4.99
CA ASP A 258 2.41 -21.77 4.06
C ASP A 258 1.76 -22.05 2.70
N ALA A 259 1.51 -23.31 2.35
CA ALA A 259 0.74 -23.65 1.15
C ALA A 259 -0.78 -23.66 1.38
N GLY A 260 -1.23 -23.47 2.63
CA GLY A 260 -2.63 -23.51 3.04
C GLY A 260 -3.21 -22.13 3.36
N PRO A 261 -4.55 -21.98 3.36
CA PRO A 261 -5.18 -20.72 3.74
C PRO A 261 -5.02 -20.44 5.24
N ASN A 262 -5.15 -19.17 5.63
CA ASN A 262 -5.42 -18.84 7.03
C ASN A 262 -6.81 -19.38 7.42
N PRO A 263 -6.94 -20.21 8.47
CA PRO A 263 -8.22 -20.78 8.88
C PRO A 263 -9.27 -19.74 9.31
N ASP A 264 -8.84 -18.57 9.78
CA ASP A 264 -9.72 -17.47 10.19
C ASP A 264 -10.07 -16.53 9.02
N GLY A 265 -9.70 -16.92 7.80
CA GLY A 265 -9.82 -16.12 6.59
C GLY A 265 -8.64 -15.16 6.37
N PRO A 266 -8.48 -14.63 5.15
CA PRO A 266 -7.29 -13.85 4.75
C PRO A 266 -7.09 -12.55 5.52
N ASN A 267 -8.14 -12.03 6.16
CA ASN A 267 -8.10 -10.81 6.97
C ASN A 267 -8.39 -11.08 8.45
N GLY A 268 -8.42 -12.34 8.89
CA GLY A 268 -8.83 -12.73 10.26
C GLY A 268 -7.95 -12.18 11.38
N CYS A 269 -6.73 -11.73 11.05
CA CYS A 269 -5.79 -11.14 12.00
C CYS A 269 -5.70 -9.62 11.81
N SER A 270 -5.98 -8.86 12.88
CA SER A 270 -5.83 -7.40 12.91
C SER A 270 -4.39 -7.01 12.59
N GLY A 271 -4.22 -6.04 11.68
CA GLY A 271 -2.90 -5.61 11.19
C GLY A 271 -2.04 -6.74 10.61
N ARG A 272 -2.66 -7.87 10.20
CA ARG A 272 -1.99 -9.11 9.77
C ARG A 272 -1.05 -9.71 10.83
N GLY A 273 -1.30 -9.45 12.11
CA GLY A 273 -0.45 -9.86 13.24
C GLY A 273 -0.47 -11.35 13.60
N CYS A 274 -0.42 -12.23 12.60
CA CYS A 274 -0.35 -13.67 12.79
C CYS A 274 0.43 -14.31 11.64
N ASP A 275 0.90 -15.55 11.85
CA ASP A 275 1.58 -16.37 10.86
C ASP A 275 0.82 -17.69 10.71
N GLN A 276 -0.35 -17.64 10.07
CA GLN A 276 -1.27 -18.77 9.88
C GLN A 276 -1.64 -18.90 8.42
N GLY A 277 -1.32 -20.05 7.82
CA GLY A 277 -1.45 -20.25 6.38
C GLY A 277 -0.32 -19.57 5.59
N THR A 278 -0.61 -19.18 4.35
CA THR A 278 0.36 -18.52 3.46
C THR A 278 0.69 -17.09 3.89
N LEU A 279 1.98 -16.73 3.86
CA LEU A 279 2.46 -15.39 4.15
C LEU A 279 2.45 -14.50 2.89
N VAL A 280 1.34 -13.80 2.67
CA VAL A 280 1.21 -12.85 1.53
C VAL A 280 1.74 -11.45 1.87
N MET A 281 1.73 -11.07 3.14
CA MET A 281 2.04 -9.73 3.61
C MET A 281 2.57 -9.77 5.04
N GLY A 282 3.53 -8.91 5.37
CA GLY A 282 3.94 -8.69 6.76
C GLY A 282 2.85 -8.01 7.60
N TRP A 283 3.15 -7.68 8.86
CA TRP A 283 2.19 -7.08 9.79
C TRP A 283 2.42 -5.57 10.02
N GLY A 284 1.47 -4.94 10.70
CA GLY A 284 1.53 -3.55 11.16
C GLY A 284 0.78 -2.57 10.25
N SER A 285 1.20 -1.30 10.28
CA SER A 285 0.52 -0.23 9.51
C SER A 285 0.79 -0.27 8.01
N GLY A 286 1.79 -1.05 7.56
CA GLY A 286 2.11 -1.24 6.14
C GLY A 286 1.24 -2.29 5.45
N THR A 287 -0.02 -2.44 5.87
CA THR A 287 -0.90 -3.53 5.45
C THR A 287 -2.18 -3.05 4.76
N ALA A 288 -2.83 -3.96 4.05
CA ALA A 288 -4.15 -3.76 3.45
C ALA A 288 -5.01 -5.03 3.59
N ASN A 289 -6.34 -4.87 3.55
CA ASN A 289 -7.28 -6.00 3.46
C ASN A 289 -7.24 -6.63 2.08
N VAL A 290 -7.18 -7.97 2.04
CA VAL A 290 -7.08 -8.76 0.81
C VAL A 290 -8.46 -9.34 0.47
N ARG A 291 -8.93 -9.14 -0.77
CA ARG A 291 -10.27 -9.59 -1.20
C ARG A 291 -10.31 -11.02 -1.72
N ILE A 292 -9.26 -11.47 -2.41
CA ILE A 292 -9.15 -12.83 -2.95
C ILE A 292 -7.79 -13.39 -2.59
N HIS A 293 -7.78 -14.48 -1.84
CA HIS A 293 -6.62 -15.36 -1.75
C HIS A 293 -6.79 -16.46 -2.79
N VAL A 294 -6.03 -16.39 -3.88
CA VAL A 294 -5.99 -17.49 -4.85
C VAL A 294 -5.12 -18.59 -4.27
N MET A 295 -5.73 -19.52 -3.55
CA MET A 295 -5.19 -20.87 -3.40
C MET A 295 -6.32 -21.87 -3.58
N ARG A 296 -6.21 -22.71 -4.61
CA ARG A 296 -7.08 -23.87 -4.78
C ARG A 296 -6.21 -25.12 -4.86
N TRP A 297 -6.11 -25.82 -3.74
CA TRP A 297 -5.99 -27.28 -3.75
C TRP A 297 -6.88 -27.82 -2.62
N HIS A 298 -8.04 -28.37 -2.99
CA HIS A 298 -8.85 -29.15 -2.08
C HIS A 298 -8.90 -30.58 -2.60
N SER A 299 -8.56 -31.52 -1.73
CA SER A 299 -8.68 -32.95 -1.98
C SER A 299 -10.12 -33.31 -2.33
N GLY A 300 -10.37 -33.60 -3.60
CA GLY A 300 -11.39 -34.57 -4.03
C GLY A 300 -12.88 -34.23 -3.89
N HIS A 301 -13.31 -33.13 -3.28
CA HIS A 301 -14.75 -32.80 -3.22
C HIS A 301 -15.04 -31.32 -3.45
N TYR A 302 -15.91 -31.05 -4.43
CA TYR A 302 -16.43 -29.74 -4.74
C TYR A 302 -17.60 -29.40 -3.81
N THR A 303 -17.38 -28.47 -2.89
CA THR A 303 -18.44 -27.66 -2.29
C THR A 303 -18.08 -26.19 -2.50
N PRO A 304 -18.95 -25.38 -3.10
CA PRO A 304 -18.76 -23.93 -3.13
C PRO A 304 -18.85 -23.42 -1.68
N LEU A 305 -17.75 -22.90 -1.15
CA LEU A 305 -17.82 -22.06 0.04
C LEU A 305 -18.41 -20.73 -0.41
N SER A 306 -19.64 -20.49 0.04
CA SER A 306 -20.35 -19.23 -0.02
C SER A 306 -19.44 -18.10 0.42
N VAL A 307 -19.45 -17.02 -0.37
CA VAL A 307 -19.01 -15.69 0.06
C VAL A 307 -19.60 -15.43 1.44
N ALA A 308 -18.76 -15.17 2.44
CA ALA A 308 -19.23 -14.61 3.70
C ALA A 308 -19.67 -13.16 3.42
N SER A 309 -20.91 -13.00 2.97
CA SER A 309 -21.58 -11.71 2.87
C SER A 309 -22.36 -11.47 4.16
N GLU A 310 -21.79 -10.73 5.09
CA GLU A 310 -22.61 -9.92 6.01
C GLU A 310 -22.96 -8.60 5.29
N SER A 311 -23.77 -8.69 4.23
CA SER A 311 -24.59 -7.57 3.80
C SER A 311 -25.83 -8.11 3.09
N LYS A 312 -27.00 -7.84 3.68
CA LYS A 312 -28.31 -8.16 3.10
C LYS A 312 -28.61 -7.20 1.95
N ARG A 313 -27.98 -7.35 0.79
CA ARG A 313 -28.51 -6.89 -0.51
C ARG A 313 -28.07 -7.86 -1.63
N PRO A 314 -28.94 -8.20 -2.59
CA PRO A 314 -28.54 -9.04 -3.70
C PRO A 314 -27.57 -8.25 -4.60
N LEU A 315 -26.31 -8.69 -4.66
CA LEU A 315 -25.38 -8.24 -5.68
C LEU A 315 -25.81 -8.87 -7.02
N GLU A 316 -26.07 -8.04 -8.02
CA GLU A 316 -26.26 -8.52 -9.39
C GLU A 316 -24.92 -9.00 -9.94
N TRP A 317 -24.94 -10.18 -10.53
CA TRP A 317 -23.76 -10.95 -10.94
C TRP A 317 -23.49 -10.72 -12.42
N GLU A 318 -22.57 -9.82 -12.75
CA GLU A 318 -21.91 -9.81 -14.06
C GLU A 318 -20.39 -9.69 -13.84
N ASP A 319 -19.65 -10.46 -14.63
CA ASP A 319 -18.17 -10.56 -14.74
C ASP A 319 -17.43 -11.49 -13.76
N TRP A 320 -17.62 -12.80 -13.96
CA TRP A 320 -16.54 -13.76 -13.73
C TRP A 320 -15.81 -14.03 -15.06
N ILE A 321 -14.53 -13.69 -15.12
CA ILE A 321 -13.61 -14.30 -16.10
C ILE A 321 -13.29 -15.70 -15.58
N GLU A 322 -14.05 -16.68 -16.07
CA GLU A 322 -13.73 -18.09 -15.90
C GLU A 322 -12.67 -18.47 -16.95
N LEU A 323 -11.45 -18.78 -16.49
CA LEU A 323 -10.43 -19.41 -17.34
C LEU A 323 -10.67 -20.93 -17.33
N ASP A 324 -11.61 -21.42 -18.15
CA ASP A 324 -11.66 -22.85 -18.51
C ASP A 324 -10.89 -23.05 -19.81
N ASN A 325 -9.73 -23.71 -19.71
CA ASN A 325 -8.90 -24.08 -20.84
C ASN A 325 -9.24 -25.50 -21.31
N ARG A 326 -10.49 -25.72 -21.70
CA ARG A 326 -10.92 -26.95 -22.37
C ARG A 326 -11.68 -26.58 -23.62
N PHE A 327 -11.05 -26.93 -24.75
CA PHE A 327 -11.47 -26.68 -26.13
C PHE A 327 -11.18 -25.26 -26.60
N GLY A 328 -9.99 -25.08 -27.17
CA GLY A 328 -9.65 -23.85 -27.89
C GLY A 328 -10.60 -23.65 -29.06
N GLU A 329 -11.49 -22.69 -28.93
CA GLU A 329 -12.02 -21.81 -29.98
C GLU A 329 -12.88 -20.72 -29.31
N TRP A 330 -12.71 -19.46 -29.74
CA TRP A 330 -13.42 -18.31 -29.17
C TRP A 330 -14.73 -18.08 -29.93
N HIS A 331 -15.87 -18.18 -29.24
CA HIS A 331 -17.14 -17.68 -29.75
C HIS A 331 -17.89 -16.89 -28.67
N ALA A 332 -18.11 -15.59 -28.92
CA ALA A 332 -19.00 -14.76 -28.13
C ALA A 332 -20.45 -15.06 -28.51
N ILE A 333 -21.26 -15.53 -27.55
CA ILE A 333 -22.71 -15.61 -27.71
C ILE A 333 -23.35 -14.71 -26.65
N LYS A 334 -23.88 -13.57 -27.09
CA LYS A 334 -24.84 -12.74 -26.34
C LYS A 334 -26.17 -13.49 -26.28
N ALA A 335 -26.73 -13.71 -25.09
CA ALA A 335 -28.12 -14.12 -24.93
C ALA A 335 -28.86 -13.09 -24.07
N ALA A 336 -29.84 -12.43 -24.70
CA ALA A 336 -30.78 -11.51 -24.08
C ALA A 336 -31.85 -12.27 -23.27
N ARG A 337 -32.26 -11.72 -22.12
CA ARG A 337 -33.39 -12.20 -21.33
C ARG A 337 -34.71 -12.06 -22.11
N ALA A 338 -35.53 -13.10 -22.09
CA ALA A 338 -36.98 -13.01 -22.29
C ALA A 338 -37.69 -13.46 -21.00
N ASN A 339 -38.71 -12.69 -20.62
CA ASN A 339 -39.47 -12.77 -19.37
C ASN A 339 -40.28 -14.09 -19.22
N ASN A 340 -40.50 -14.47 -17.95
CA ASN A 340 -41.61 -15.23 -17.38
C ASN A 340 -42.17 -16.43 -18.18
N ALA A 341 -41.84 -17.66 -17.77
CA ALA A 341 -42.81 -18.76 -17.61
C ALA A 341 -42.18 -20.00 -16.94
N ILE A 342 -42.97 -20.63 -16.07
CA ILE A 342 -42.75 -21.93 -15.44
C ILE A 342 -42.97 -23.03 -16.50
N LEU A 343 -42.02 -23.96 -16.70
CA LEU A 343 -42.30 -25.32 -17.21
C LEU A 343 -41.29 -26.34 -16.65
N GLY A 344 -41.80 -27.50 -16.23
CA GLY A 344 -41.09 -28.59 -15.55
C GLY A 344 -40.19 -29.46 -16.44
N PRO A 345 -39.67 -30.59 -15.91
CA PRO A 345 -38.54 -31.30 -16.49
C PRO A 345 -38.96 -32.18 -17.67
N ALA A 346 -38.18 -32.15 -18.75
CA ALA A 346 -38.23 -33.15 -19.80
C ALA A 346 -36.81 -33.64 -20.12
N PHE A 347 -36.67 -34.96 -19.98
CA PHE A 347 -35.60 -35.78 -20.54
C PHE A 347 -35.42 -35.55 -22.04
N LEU A 348 -34.21 -35.76 -22.56
CA LEU A 348 -33.97 -36.50 -23.80
C LEU A 348 -32.49 -36.93 -23.94
N GLU A 349 -32.32 -38.23 -24.20
CA GLU A 349 -31.09 -38.94 -24.57
C GLU A 349 -30.59 -38.56 -25.97
N GLY A 350 -29.30 -38.84 -26.24
CA GLY A 350 -28.95 -39.50 -27.52
C GLY A 350 -27.73 -38.99 -28.29
N ALA A 351 -26.79 -39.94 -28.50
CA ALA A 351 -26.01 -40.20 -29.72
C ALA A 351 -24.68 -39.44 -30.02
N ALA A 352 -23.57 -40.10 -29.62
CA ALA A 352 -22.57 -40.79 -30.46
C ALA A 352 -21.85 -40.13 -31.67
N ALA A 353 -20.58 -40.59 -31.82
CA ALA A 353 -19.62 -40.53 -32.94
C ALA A 353 -18.79 -39.23 -33.04
N GLY A 354 -17.45 -39.20 -33.14
CA GLY A 354 -16.44 -40.22 -33.41
C GLY A 354 -15.72 -39.95 -34.74
N THR A 355 -14.58 -39.23 -34.76
CA THR A 355 -13.55 -39.35 -35.82
C THR A 355 -12.23 -38.64 -35.47
N ARG A 356 -11.09 -39.27 -35.84
CA ARG A 356 -9.71 -38.74 -35.83
C ARG A 356 -9.36 -38.10 -37.17
N LEU A 357 -8.55 -37.03 -37.19
CA LEU A 357 -7.68 -36.55 -38.30
C LEU A 357 -6.61 -35.60 -37.70
N ARG A 358 -5.35 -36.03 -37.51
CA ARG A 358 -4.13 -35.82 -38.35
C ARG A 358 -3.71 -34.36 -38.64
N HIS A 359 -2.55 -34.00 -38.09
CA HIS A 359 -1.47 -33.09 -38.54
C HIS A 359 -1.78 -31.86 -39.40
N ILE A 360 -1.40 -30.68 -38.89
CA ILE A 360 -0.74 -29.62 -39.65
C ILE A 360 0.49 -29.13 -38.86
N VAL A 361 1.63 -29.11 -39.54
CA VAL A 361 2.91 -28.51 -39.16
C VAL A 361 3.00 -27.15 -39.86
N MET A 362 3.59 -26.14 -39.19
CA MET A 362 4.36 -24.97 -39.70
C MET A 362 4.10 -23.75 -38.79
N THR A 363 5.02 -22.86 -38.40
CA THR A 363 6.49 -22.71 -38.50
C THR A 363 6.87 -21.56 -37.54
N THR A 364 8.10 -21.62 -37.03
CA THR A 364 8.92 -20.65 -36.28
C THR A 364 8.68 -19.15 -36.48
N MET A 365 8.90 -18.37 -35.40
CA MET A 365 9.65 -17.11 -35.48
C MET A 365 10.57 -16.93 -34.26
N HIS A 366 11.80 -16.50 -34.57
CA HIS A 366 12.98 -16.42 -33.73
C HIS A 366 13.06 -15.12 -32.91
N SER A 367 13.85 -15.24 -31.84
CA SER A 367 14.52 -14.22 -31.05
C SER A 367 15.07 -13.02 -31.83
N LEU A 368 14.94 -11.82 -31.24
CA LEU A 368 15.88 -10.73 -31.43
C LEU A 368 16.23 -10.10 -30.08
N VAL A 369 17.47 -10.34 -29.67
CA VAL A 369 18.23 -9.54 -28.71
C VAL A 369 18.92 -8.42 -29.49
N PRO A 370 18.99 -7.19 -28.96
CA PRO A 370 20.08 -6.30 -29.32
C PRO A 370 20.98 -6.07 -28.10
N LYS A 371 22.25 -6.48 -28.23
CA LYS A 371 23.36 -5.87 -27.50
C LYS A 371 23.75 -4.59 -28.23
N ARG A 372 23.82 -3.48 -27.51
CA ARG A 372 25.04 -2.68 -27.37
C ARG A 372 25.01 -1.93 -26.05
#